data_AF-A0A4Q4SG31-F1
#
_entry.id   AF-A0A4Q4SG31-F1
#
_cell.length_a   1.000
_cell.length_b   1.000
_cell.length_c   1.000
_cell.angle_alpha   90.00
_cell.angle_beta   90.00
_cell.angle_gamma   90.00
#
_symmetry.space_group_name_H-M   'P 1'
#
loop_
_entity.id
_entity.type
_entity.pdbx_description
1 polymer ?
#
loop_
_entity_poly.entity_id
_entity_poly.type
_entity_poly.pdbx_seq_one_letter_code
_entity_poly.pdbx_strand_id
1 'polypeptide(L)'
;MDTHTAHARAIIDNFHRNVAEAERQQRQLQTRESEQEFYDMYSPCNPSSTFHDLQCGHRIQTEYTASCGVTCVHPMQGQPFACPSCLIDVVRAEVALDSLTLGSSNDTPMEGIESIEDRIQHFANKYVAAMLRKDYRGCKAASKIDEPRMQFFDQFMRQDGFGGVEDAPSDEKITKPRKRPGTAVHKNLAKVNKPYRKQPGRWDYRDPTSNDGVSKAVLRKIPGDDEAEDTDISQGIVGDAIGVGRSEQSADAGVDLVPQKEATEAVRKAMEAFALLST
;
A
#
# COMPACT_ATOMS: atom_id res chain seq x y z
N MET A 1 3.12 -21.64 71.42
CA MET A 1 2.57 -20.84 70.33
C MET A 1 2.85 -21.53 69.00
N ASP A 2 1.95 -22.44 68.66
CA ASP A 2 1.21 -22.55 67.40
C ASP A 2 1.96 -22.72 66.07
N THR A 3 2.95 -23.61 66.02
CA THR A 3 3.53 -24.15 64.77
C THR A 3 2.47 -24.71 63.81
N HIS A 4 1.40 -25.30 64.35
CA HIS A 4 0.27 -25.79 63.56
C HIS A 4 -0.49 -24.69 62.80
N THR A 5 -0.64 -23.50 63.41
CA THR A 5 -1.32 -22.38 62.74
C THR A 5 -0.45 -21.76 61.64
N ALA A 6 0.87 -21.72 61.84
CA ALA A 6 1.81 -21.24 60.82
C ALA A 6 1.82 -22.16 59.59
N HIS A 7 1.81 -23.47 59.81
CA HIS A 7 1.75 -24.46 58.73
C HIS A 7 0.43 -24.37 57.94
N ALA A 8 -0.71 -24.25 58.63
CA ALA A 8 -2.01 -24.11 57.97
C ALA A 8 -2.10 -22.82 57.11
N ARG A 9 -1.59 -21.70 57.61
CA ARG A 9 -1.51 -20.45 56.84
C ARG A 9 -0.63 -20.60 55.59
N ALA A 10 0.54 -21.24 55.73
CA ALA A 10 1.42 -21.48 54.59
C ALA A 10 0.77 -22.34 53.50
N ILE A 11 -0.04 -23.34 53.88
CA ILE A 11 -0.81 -24.15 52.91
C ILE A 11 -1.85 -23.29 52.19
N ILE A 12 -2.61 -22.49 52.93
CA ILE A 12 -3.65 -21.60 52.36
C ILE A 12 -3.01 -20.57 51.41
N ASP A 13 -1.91 -19.94 51.81
CA ASP A 13 -1.19 -18.97 50.98
C ASP A 13 -0.61 -19.62 49.71
N ASN A 14 -0.11 -20.85 49.82
CA ASN A 14 0.37 -21.60 48.66
C ASN A 14 -0.79 -21.96 47.70
N PHE A 15 -1.95 -22.36 48.25
CA PHE A 15 -3.14 -22.62 47.46
C PHE A 15 -3.58 -21.37 46.69
N HIS A 16 -3.72 -20.22 47.36
CA HIS A 16 -4.11 -18.97 46.70
C HIS A 16 -3.11 -18.53 45.63
N ARG A 17 -1.80 -18.72 45.87
CA ARG A 17 -0.77 -18.43 44.88
C ARG A 17 -0.90 -19.31 43.64
N ASN A 18 -1.10 -20.61 43.83
CA ASN A 18 -1.28 -21.56 42.74
C ASN A 18 -2.54 -21.24 41.93
N VAL A 19 -3.64 -20.87 42.59
CA VAL A 19 -4.87 -20.42 41.90
C VAL A 19 -4.62 -19.13 41.11
N ALA A 20 -3.96 -18.13 41.70
CA ALA A 20 -3.63 -16.89 41.00
C ALA A 20 -2.65 -17.09 39.82
N GLU A 21 -1.74 -18.06 39.92
CA GLU A 21 -0.87 -18.48 38.81
C GLU A 21 -1.65 -19.18 37.70
N ALA A 22 -2.52 -20.13 38.04
CA ALA A 22 -3.37 -20.82 37.09
C ALA A 22 -4.29 -19.85 36.34
N GLU A 23 -4.93 -18.90 37.03
CA GLU A 23 -5.75 -17.87 36.38
C GLU A 23 -4.94 -16.96 35.46
N ARG A 24 -3.71 -16.60 35.85
CA ARG A 24 -2.80 -15.81 34.98
C ARG A 24 -2.45 -16.59 33.72
N GLN A 25 -2.14 -17.87 33.84
CA GLN A 25 -1.85 -18.73 32.68
C GLN A 25 -3.07 -18.86 31.77
N GLN A 26 -4.26 -19.06 32.33
CA GLN A 26 -5.50 -19.13 31.56
C GLN A 26 -5.77 -17.83 30.79
N ARG A 27 -5.62 -16.66 31.42
CA ARG A 27 -5.77 -15.36 30.75
C ARG A 27 -4.74 -15.16 29.63
N GLN A 28 -3.50 -15.62 29.84
CA GLN A 28 -2.45 -15.54 28.81
C GLN A 28 -2.76 -16.43 27.60
N LEU A 29 -3.28 -17.64 27.82
CA LEU A 29 -3.69 -18.54 26.74
C LEU A 29 -4.85 -17.93 25.95
N GLN A 30 -5.88 -17.44 26.62
CA GLN A 30 -7.00 -16.76 25.96
C GLN A 30 -6.57 -15.54 25.15
N THR A 31 -5.62 -14.75 25.68
CA THR A 31 -5.08 -13.60 24.96
C THR A 31 -4.36 -14.05 23.69
N ARG A 32 -3.51 -15.08 23.77
CA ARG A 32 -2.82 -15.65 22.61
C ARG A 32 -3.76 -16.24 21.57
N GLU A 33 -4.79 -16.96 22.00
CA GLU A 33 -5.82 -17.50 21.12
C GLU A 33 -6.55 -16.37 20.39
N SER A 34 -6.99 -15.34 21.12
CA SER A 34 -7.65 -14.18 20.51
C SER A 34 -6.76 -13.41 19.54
N GLU A 35 -5.45 -13.30 19.85
CA GLU A 35 -4.49 -12.69 18.94
C GLU A 35 -4.34 -13.54 17.66
N GLN A 36 -4.22 -14.86 17.80
CA GLN A 36 -4.10 -15.76 16.65
C GLN A 36 -5.35 -15.72 15.76
N GLU A 37 -6.55 -15.76 16.35
CA GLU A 37 -7.81 -15.64 15.63
C GLU A 37 -7.89 -14.32 14.85
N PHE A 38 -7.45 -13.22 15.48
CA PHE A 38 -7.35 -11.92 14.81
C PHE A 38 -6.36 -11.98 13.64
N TYR A 39 -5.17 -12.53 13.84
CA TYR A 39 -4.18 -12.69 12.76
C TYR A 39 -4.76 -13.53 11.62
N ASP A 40 -5.44 -14.63 11.92
CA ASP A 40 -6.01 -15.53 10.91
C ASP A 40 -7.12 -14.86 10.09
N MET A 41 -7.94 -14.00 10.72
CA MET A 41 -9.02 -13.28 10.04
C MET A 41 -8.52 -12.22 9.04
N TYR A 42 -7.36 -11.62 9.29
CA TYR A 42 -6.80 -10.55 8.44
C TYR A 42 -5.60 -10.99 7.60
N SER A 43 -5.13 -12.23 7.75
CA SER A 43 -4.02 -12.77 6.95
C SER A 43 -4.49 -13.21 5.56
N PRO A 44 -3.80 -12.81 4.49
CA PRO A 44 -4.19 -13.18 3.13
C PRO A 44 -4.14 -14.71 2.94
N CYS A 45 -5.09 -15.25 2.18
CA CYS A 45 -5.20 -16.66 1.85
C CYS A 45 -5.44 -17.60 3.06
N ASN A 46 -5.72 -17.08 4.25
CA ASN A 46 -6.17 -17.88 5.38
C ASN A 46 -7.65 -18.27 5.18
N PRO A 47 -8.07 -19.52 5.47
CA PRO A 47 -9.48 -19.94 5.35
C PRO A 47 -10.48 -19.06 6.13
N SER A 48 -10.04 -18.46 7.24
CA SER A 48 -10.85 -17.56 8.06
C SER A 48 -10.83 -16.11 7.58
N SER A 49 -10.01 -15.80 6.58
CA SER A 49 -9.88 -14.45 6.03
C SER A 49 -10.72 -14.24 4.78
N THR A 50 -11.05 -12.97 4.54
CA THR A 50 -11.63 -12.49 3.27
C THR A 50 -10.57 -11.97 2.30
N PHE A 51 -9.30 -11.91 2.72
CA PHE A 51 -8.22 -11.38 1.92
C PHE A 51 -7.51 -12.49 1.15
N HIS A 52 -7.14 -12.22 -0.09
CA HIS A 52 -6.32 -13.14 -0.90
C HIS A 52 -5.25 -12.36 -1.66
N ASP A 53 -4.04 -12.91 -1.65
CA ASP A 53 -2.98 -12.45 -2.53
C ASP A 53 -3.02 -13.27 -3.83
N LEU A 54 -3.01 -12.58 -4.96
CA LEU A 54 -3.06 -13.18 -6.29
C LEU A 54 -1.67 -13.31 -6.90
N GLN A 55 -1.51 -14.24 -7.85
CA GLN A 55 -0.25 -14.46 -8.58
C GLN A 55 0.22 -13.23 -9.36
N CYS A 56 -0.70 -12.34 -9.73
CA CYS A 56 -0.37 -11.06 -10.36
C CYS A 56 0.24 -10.03 -9.39
N GLY A 57 0.39 -10.36 -8.10
CA GLY A 57 0.98 -9.49 -7.07
C GLY A 57 -0.01 -8.59 -6.33
N HIS A 58 -1.26 -8.53 -6.77
CA HIS A 58 -2.32 -7.73 -6.15
C HIS A 58 -3.04 -8.47 -5.02
N ARG A 59 -3.48 -7.71 -4.02
CA ARG A 59 -4.38 -8.19 -2.97
C ARG A 59 -5.83 -7.87 -3.33
N ILE A 60 -6.71 -8.82 -3.04
CA ILE A 60 -8.15 -8.68 -3.19
C ILE A 60 -8.85 -8.98 -1.87
N GLN A 61 -10.07 -8.48 -1.74
CA GLN A 61 -11.00 -8.81 -0.67
C GLN A 61 -12.29 -9.38 -1.23
N THR A 62 -12.72 -10.52 -0.72
CA THR A 62 -14.03 -11.13 -1.01
C THR A 62 -15.09 -10.64 -0.02
N GLU A 63 -16.36 -10.77 -0.39
CA GLU A 63 -17.47 -10.37 0.49
C GLU A 63 -17.61 -11.30 1.71
N TYR A 64 -17.36 -12.59 1.50
CA TYR A 64 -17.40 -13.64 2.51
C TYR A 64 -16.07 -14.40 2.50
N THR A 65 -15.79 -15.11 3.59
CA THR A 65 -14.63 -16.02 3.67
C THR A 65 -14.72 -17.06 2.56
N ALA A 66 -13.73 -17.10 1.68
CA ALA A 66 -13.71 -17.98 0.52
C ALA A 66 -12.43 -18.81 0.52
N SER A 67 -12.49 -20.03 -0.01
CA SER A 67 -11.26 -20.78 -0.27
C SER A 67 -10.46 -20.15 -1.40
N CYS A 68 -9.13 -20.26 -1.32
CA CYS A 68 -8.25 -19.78 -2.38
C CYS A 68 -8.64 -20.38 -3.75
N GLY A 69 -8.53 -19.56 -4.79
CA GLY A 69 -8.72 -19.99 -6.17
C GLY A 69 -7.41 -20.37 -6.84
N VAL A 70 -7.49 -20.84 -8.10
CA VAL A 70 -6.30 -21.18 -8.90
C VAL A 70 -5.41 -19.97 -9.22
N THR A 71 -5.92 -18.75 -9.07
CA THR A 71 -5.17 -17.49 -9.29
C THR A 71 -4.52 -16.92 -8.04
N CYS A 72 -4.72 -17.54 -6.86
CA CYS A 72 -4.05 -17.14 -5.62
C CYS A 72 -2.56 -17.49 -5.64
N VAL A 73 -1.75 -16.76 -4.85
CA VAL A 73 -0.33 -17.08 -4.59
C VAL A 73 -0.17 -18.51 -4.06
N HIS A 74 -1.12 -18.95 -3.23
CA HIS A 74 -1.27 -20.33 -2.79
C HIS A 74 -2.46 -20.96 -3.53
N PRO A 75 -2.28 -21.48 -4.75
CA PRO A 75 -3.38 -21.97 -5.56
C PRO A 75 -3.99 -23.22 -4.91
N MET A 76 -5.32 -23.21 -4.77
CA MET A 76 -6.10 -24.38 -4.35
C MET A 76 -7.11 -24.73 -5.45
N GLN A 77 -7.68 -25.94 -5.36
CA GLN A 77 -8.78 -26.31 -6.24
C GLN A 77 -9.97 -25.38 -5.99
N GLY A 78 -10.45 -24.71 -7.02
CA GLY A 78 -11.55 -23.75 -6.91
C GLY A 78 -11.64 -22.83 -8.11
N GLN A 79 -12.70 -22.02 -8.15
CA GLN A 79 -12.88 -21.01 -9.18
C GLN A 79 -11.82 -19.90 -9.07
N PRO A 80 -11.34 -19.34 -10.18
CA PRO A 80 -10.37 -18.24 -10.15
C PRO A 80 -11.03 -16.95 -9.65
N PHE A 81 -10.22 -16.06 -9.06
CA PHE A 81 -10.64 -14.71 -8.71
C PHE A 81 -10.31 -13.73 -9.84
N ALA A 82 -11.23 -12.81 -10.14
CA ALA A 82 -10.97 -11.69 -11.04
C ALA A 82 -10.23 -10.58 -10.29
N CYS A 83 -9.02 -10.23 -10.75
CA CYS A 83 -8.25 -9.14 -10.17
C CYS A 83 -8.74 -7.79 -10.70
N PRO A 84 -9.32 -6.89 -9.87
CA PRO A 84 -9.83 -5.61 -10.34
C PRO A 84 -8.70 -4.70 -10.84
N SER A 85 -7.54 -4.70 -10.19
CA SER A 85 -6.38 -3.90 -10.59
C SER A 85 -5.89 -4.26 -12.00
N CYS A 86 -5.75 -5.56 -12.30
CA CYS A 86 -5.40 -5.98 -13.66
C CYS A 86 -6.48 -5.63 -14.69
N LEU A 87 -7.77 -5.69 -14.32
CA LEU A 87 -8.85 -5.28 -15.22
C LEU A 87 -8.82 -3.78 -15.51
N ILE A 88 -8.47 -2.96 -14.52
CA ILE A 88 -8.29 -1.50 -14.70
C ILE A 88 -7.18 -1.25 -15.72
N ASP A 89 -6.03 -1.92 -15.59
CA ASP A 89 -4.92 -1.76 -16.53
C ASP A 89 -5.31 -2.18 -17.96
N VAL A 90 -6.05 -3.29 -18.10
CA VAL A 90 -6.58 -3.74 -19.40
C VAL A 90 -7.54 -2.70 -20.00
N VAL A 91 -8.49 -2.20 -19.22
CA VAL A 91 -9.45 -1.18 -19.70
C VAL A 91 -8.72 0.10 -20.13
N ARG A 92 -7.73 0.56 -19.37
CA ARG A 92 -6.93 1.74 -19.72
C ARG A 92 -6.15 1.53 -21.01
N ALA A 93 -5.53 0.36 -21.18
CA ALA A 93 -4.81 0.01 -22.40
C ALA A 93 -5.74 -0.01 -23.62
N GLU A 94 -6.93 -0.58 -23.48
CA GLU A 94 -7.90 -0.70 -24.57
C GLU A 94 -8.46 0.65 -25.01
N VAL A 95 -8.81 1.53 -24.08
CA VAL A 95 -9.27 2.89 -24.43
C VAL A 95 -8.15 3.70 -25.08
N ALA A 96 -6.90 3.52 -24.64
CA ALA A 96 -5.75 4.15 -25.26
C ALA A 96 -5.55 3.64 -26.70
N LEU A 97 -5.61 2.32 -26.91
CA LEU A 97 -5.48 1.70 -28.24
C LEU A 97 -6.61 2.12 -29.18
N ASP A 98 -7.85 2.11 -28.71
CA ASP A 98 -9.02 2.50 -29.50
C ASP A 98 -8.95 3.98 -29.91
N SER A 99 -8.37 4.83 -29.05
CA SER A 99 -8.13 6.25 -29.37
C SER A 99 -7.04 6.43 -30.44
N LEU A 100 -6.04 5.55 -30.48
CA LEU A 100 -5.02 5.54 -31.54
C LEU A 100 -5.59 5.06 -32.88
N THR A 101 -6.50 4.08 -32.87
CA THR A 101 -7.12 3.58 -34.11
C THR A 101 -8.07 4.59 -34.74
N LEU A 102 -8.82 5.34 -33.93
CA LEU A 102 -9.75 6.37 -34.42
C LEU A 102 -9.02 7.61 -34.97
N GLY A 103 -7.84 7.94 -34.45
CA GLY A 103 -7.01 9.04 -34.96
C GLY A 103 -6.39 8.78 -36.34
N SER A 104 -6.37 7.53 -36.80
CA SER A 104 -5.78 7.16 -38.10
C SER A 104 -6.79 7.22 -39.26
N SER A 105 -8.09 7.34 -38.99
CA SER A 105 -9.14 7.43 -40.03
C SER A 105 -9.70 8.84 -40.08
N ASN A 106 -8.95 9.77 -40.66
CA ASN A 106 -9.53 11.05 -41.08
C ASN A 106 -10.53 10.83 -42.22
N ASP A 107 -11.59 11.64 -42.20
CA ASP A 107 -12.58 11.90 -43.26
C ASP A 107 -13.90 11.11 -43.21
N THR A 108 -14.64 11.21 -42.11
CA THR A 108 -16.07 11.60 -42.19
C THR A 108 -16.65 11.96 -40.81
N PRO A 109 -17.17 13.19 -40.60
CA PRO A 109 -17.85 13.54 -39.37
C PRO A 109 -19.27 12.95 -39.40
N MET A 110 -19.44 11.74 -38.87
CA MET A 110 -20.74 11.21 -38.50
C MET A 110 -21.02 11.57 -37.03
N GLU A 111 -22.12 12.27 -36.80
CA GLU A 111 -22.67 12.56 -35.48
C GLU A 111 -22.78 11.27 -34.64
N GLY A 112 -22.12 11.26 -33.49
CA GLY A 112 -22.14 10.13 -32.56
C GLY A 112 -20.82 9.87 -31.85
N ILE A 113 -20.05 10.91 -31.52
CA ILE A 113 -18.79 10.74 -30.77
C ILE A 113 -19.18 10.30 -29.35
N GLU A 114 -19.04 9.00 -29.08
CA GLU A 114 -19.17 8.45 -27.73
C GLU A 114 -18.16 9.13 -26.81
N SER A 115 -18.60 9.51 -25.61
CA SER A 115 -17.73 10.14 -24.62
C SER A 115 -16.62 9.15 -24.19
N ILE A 116 -15.49 9.69 -23.70
CA ILE A 116 -14.39 8.85 -23.19
C ILE A 116 -14.90 7.99 -22.02
N GLU A 117 -15.74 8.57 -21.17
CA GLU A 117 -16.36 7.92 -20.03
C GLU A 117 -17.26 6.75 -20.47
N ASP A 118 -18.07 6.92 -21.53
CA ASP A 118 -18.90 5.86 -22.09
C ASP A 118 -18.05 4.72 -22.65
N ARG A 119 -16.93 5.04 -23.32
CA ARG A 119 -15.97 4.05 -23.84
C ARG A 119 -15.31 3.27 -22.70
N ILE A 120 -14.84 3.94 -21.64
CA ILE A 120 -14.29 3.29 -20.44
C ILE A 120 -15.32 2.34 -19.84
N GLN A 121 -16.56 2.80 -19.67
CA GLN A 121 -17.65 1.98 -19.12
C GLN A 121 -17.98 0.79 -20.02
N HIS A 122 -17.97 0.98 -21.35
CA HIS A 122 -18.17 -0.08 -22.32
C HIS A 122 -17.12 -1.18 -22.19
N PHE A 123 -15.82 -0.83 -22.20
CA PHE A 123 -14.74 -1.79 -22.05
C PHE A 123 -14.77 -2.48 -20.67
N ALA A 124 -15.00 -1.72 -19.59
CA ALA A 124 -15.15 -2.29 -18.25
C ALA A 124 -16.26 -3.35 -18.20
N ASN A 125 -17.45 -3.03 -18.72
CA ASN A 125 -18.58 -3.98 -18.78
C ASN A 125 -18.26 -5.20 -19.65
N LYS A 126 -17.63 -5.00 -20.82
CA LYS A 126 -17.23 -6.07 -21.74
C LYS A 126 -16.29 -7.07 -21.07
N TYR A 127 -15.25 -6.58 -20.40
CA TYR A 127 -14.24 -7.43 -19.76
C TYR A 127 -14.77 -8.10 -18.50
N VAL A 128 -15.49 -7.38 -17.63
CA VAL A 128 -16.10 -7.97 -16.44
C VAL A 128 -17.11 -9.06 -16.82
N ALA A 129 -17.98 -8.80 -17.80
CA ALA A 129 -18.92 -9.82 -18.29
C ALA A 129 -18.20 -11.04 -18.88
N ALA A 130 -17.09 -10.85 -19.59
CA ALA A 130 -16.29 -11.95 -20.12
C ALA A 130 -15.65 -12.81 -19.02
N MET A 131 -15.21 -12.21 -17.91
CA MET A 131 -14.66 -12.93 -16.76
C MET A 131 -15.75 -13.75 -16.05
N LEU A 132 -16.94 -13.17 -15.87
CA LEU A 132 -18.06 -13.84 -15.23
C LEU A 132 -18.59 -15.03 -16.05
N ARG A 133 -18.62 -14.92 -17.38
CA ARG A 133 -18.95 -16.06 -18.27
C ARG A 133 -17.96 -17.23 -18.15
N LYS A 134 -16.77 -17.00 -17.58
CA LYS A 134 -15.76 -18.02 -17.30
C LYS A 134 -15.76 -18.45 -15.84
N ASP A 135 -16.83 -18.15 -15.10
CA ASP A 135 -17.00 -18.47 -13.68
C ASP A 135 -15.91 -17.88 -12.76
N TYR A 136 -15.37 -16.71 -13.11
CA TYR A 136 -14.51 -15.97 -12.20
C TYR A 136 -15.34 -15.36 -11.07
N ARG A 137 -14.81 -15.44 -9.85
CA ARG A 137 -15.43 -14.82 -8.67
C ARG A 137 -15.14 -13.33 -8.64
N GLY A 138 -16.17 -12.53 -8.37
CA GLY A 138 -16.06 -11.09 -8.15
C GLY A 138 -15.36 -10.78 -6.83
N CYS A 139 -14.52 -9.74 -6.83
CA CYS A 139 -13.73 -9.32 -5.67
C CYS A 139 -13.56 -7.80 -5.65
N LYS A 140 -13.23 -7.25 -4.48
CA LYS A 140 -12.84 -5.85 -4.31
C LYS A 140 -11.32 -5.73 -4.31
N ALA A 141 -10.79 -4.65 -4.86
CA ALA A 141 -9.36 -4.35 -4.75
C ALA A 141 -9.06 -3.98 -3.29
N ALA A 142 -7.96 -4.49 -2.75
CA ALA A 142 -7.49 -4.16 -1.42
C ALA A 142 -6.00 -3.77 -1.48
N SER A 143 -5.60 -2.84 -0.63
CA SER A 143 -4.20 -2.44 -0.51
C SER A 143 -3.39 -3.59 0.08
N LYS A 144 -2.16 -3.79 -0.41
CA LYS A 144 -1.29 -4.87 0.05
C LYS A 144 -0.54 -4.43 1.31
N ILE A 145 -1.09 -4.77 2.47
CA ILE A 145 -0.53 -4.43 3.78
C ILE A 145 -0.04 -5.70 4.48
N ASP A 146 1.27 -5.85 4.67
CA ASP A 146 1.81 -7.11 5.20
C ASP A 146 1.38 -7.41 6.64
N GLU A 147 1.15 -6.36 7.45
CA GLU A 147 0.77 -6.49 8.85
C GLU A 147 -0.76 -6.59 9.02
N PRO A 148 -1.31 -7.72 9.54
CA PRO A 148 -2.76 -7.92 9.65
C PRO A 148 -3.45 -6.90 10.56
N ARG A 149 -2.77 -6.38 11.58
CA ARG A 149 -3.27 -5.27 12.41
C ARG A 149 -3.52 -4.02 11.58
N MET A 150 -2.61 -3.69 10.67
CA MET A 150 -2.75 -2.52 9.80
C MET A 150 -3.82 -2.75 8.73
N GLN A 151 -3.98 -3.98 8.24
CA GLN A 151 -5.08 -4.35 7.35
C GLN A 151 -6.45 -4.14 8.00
N PHE A 152 -6.61 -4.53 9.27
CA PHE A 152 -7.81 -4.23 10.06
C PHE A 152 -8.07 -2.73 10.16
N PHE A 153 -7.04 -1.94 10.52
CA PHE A 153 -7.19 -0.49 10.64
C PHE A 153 -7.60 0.15 9.31
N ASP A 154 -7.01 -0.25 8.18
CA ASP A 154 -7.41 0.25 6.86
C ASP A 154 -8.87 -0.09 6.54
N GLN A 155 -9.30 -1.32 6.80
CA GLN A 155 -10.69 -1.72 6.60
C GLN A 155 -11.65 -0.94 7.50
N PHE A 156 -11.32 -0.81 8.79
CA PHE A 156 -12.12 -0.08 9.78
C PHE A 156 -12.29 1.39 9.37
N MET A 157 -11.19 2.06 8.98
CA MET A 157 -11.22 3.45 8.56
C MET A 157 -12.03 3.67 7.28
N ARG A 158 -11.97 2.72 6.32
CA ARG A 158 -12.80 2.77 5.11
C ARG A 158 -14.29 2.55 5.40
N GLN A 159 -14.62 1.66 6.34
CA GLN A 159 -16.01 1.39 6.72
C GLN A 159 -16.67 2.59 7.41
N ASP A 160 -15.95 3.26 8.31
CA ASP A 160 -16.45 4.43 9.03
C ASP A 160 -16.34 5.75 8.22
N GLY A 161 -15.84 5.68 6.98
CA GLY A 161 -15.74 6.84 6.09
C GLY A 161 -14.63 7.83 6.45
N PHE A 162 -13.66 7.42 7.26
CA PHE A 162 -12.51 8.25 7.64
C PHE A 162 -11.37 8.26 6.61
N GLY A 163 -11.47 7.47 5.53
CA GLY A 163 -10.45 7.32 4.48
C GLY A 163 -9.40 6.26 4.84
N GLY A 164 -8.92 5.49 3.86
CA GLY A 164 -7.93 4.43 4.06
C GLY A 164 -6.52 4.95 4.35
N VAL A 165 -5.62 4.06 4.75
CA VAL A 165 -4.21 4.40 5.08
C VAL A 165 -3.47 4.99 3.88
N GLU A 166 -3.89 4.64 2.66
CA GLU A 166 -3.33 5.13 1.39
C GLU A 166 -4.11 6.28 0.77
N ASP A 167 -5.30 6.65 1.28
CA ASP A 167 -6.12 7.75 0.76
C ASP A 167 -5.64 9.13 1.26
N ALA A 168 -4.39 9.23 1.71
CA ALA A 168 -3.78 10.51 2.03
C ALA A 168 -3.91 11.44 0.80
N PRO A 169 -4.46 12.66 0.94
CA PRO A 169 -4.77 13.50 -0.20
C PRO A 169 -3.47 13.90 -0.91
N SER A 170 -3.14 13.20 -1.99
CA SER A 170 -1.96 13.48 -2.80
C SER A 170 -2.10 14.75 -3.65
N ASP A 171 -3.26 15.43 -3.62
CA ASP A 171 -3.54 16.62 -4.40
C ASP A 171 -4.33 17.73 -3.67
N GLU A 172 -4.34 17.74 -2.33
CA GLU A 172 -4.71 18.97 -1.64
C GLU A 172 -3.51 19.91 -1.56
N LYS A 173 -3.51 20.90 -2.47
CA LYS A 173 -2.78 22.17 -2.34
C LYS A 173 -2.58 22.47 -0.86
N ILE A 174 -1.33 22.46 -0.41
CA ILE A 174 -0.92 22.83 0.95
C ILE A 174 -1.61 24.17 1.28
N THR A 175 -2.77 24.09 1.93
CA THR A 175 -3.45 25.27 2.43
C THR A 175 -2.63 25.69 3.62
N LYS A 176 -1.99 26.86 3.46
CA LYS A 176 -1.08 27.48 4.41
C LYS A 176 -1.50 27.16 5.85
N PRO A 177 -0.58 26.73 6.73
CA PRO A 177 -0.93 26.39 8.11
C PRO A 177 -1.69 27.55 8.73
N ARG A 178 -2.93 27.28 9.19
CA ARG A 178 -3.75 28.26 9.91
C ARG A 178 -2.92 28.78 11.08
N LYS A 179 -2.62 30.08 11.06
CA LYS A 179 -1.99 30.77 12.19
C LYS A 179 -2.85 30.51 13.42
N ARG A 180 -2.28 29.84 14.42
CA ARG A 180 -2.88 29.73 15.75
C ARG A 180 -3.25 31.14 16.21
N PRO A 181 -4.43 31.36 16.82
CA PRO A 181 -4.77 32.64 17.42
C PRO A 181 -3.84 32.88 18.62
N GLY A 182 -2.71 33.50 18.33
CA GLY A 182 -1.77 34.04 19.30
C GLY A 182 -2.15 35.47 19.62
N THR A 183 -2.43 35.69 20.90
CA THR A 183 -2.36 36.94 21.66
C THR A 183 -1.57 38.06 20.96
N ALA A 184 -2.28 39.16 20.69
CA ALA A 184 -1.68 40.41 20.26
C ALA A 184 -0.73 40.94 21.35
N VAL A 185 0.55 41.09 21.02
CA VAL A 185 1.47 41.91 21.80
C VAL A 185 2.09 42.93 20.86
N HIS A 186 1.80 44.19 21.17
CA HIS A 186 2.16 45.39 20.42
C HIS A 186 3.67 45.49 20.20
N LYS A 187 4.06 45.84 18.97
CA LYS A 187 5.40 46.33 18.65
C LYS A 187 5.49 47.80 19.05
N ASN A 188 6.23 48.08 20.12
CA ASN A 188 6.79 49.42 20.34
C ASN A 188 8.32 49.32 20.32
N LEU A 189 8.90 50.15 19.46
CA LEU A 189 10.34 50.38 19.31
C LEU A 189 10.90 51.05 20.57
N ALA A 190 11.95 50.48 21.15
CA ALA A 190 12.93 51.24 21.93
C ALA A 190 14.27 50.49 22.00
N LYS A 191 15.31 51.16 21.52
CA LYS A 191 16.73 50.78 21.62
C LYS A 191 17.16 50.73 23.08
N VAL A 192 17.74 49.63 23.57
CA VAL A 192 18.76 49.65 24.65
C VAL A 192 19.74 48.48 24.49
N ASN A 193 21.02 48.81 24.34
CA ASN A 193 22.17 47.92 24.53
C ASN A 193 22.28 47.45 25.99
N LYS A 194 22.47 46.15 26.26
CA LYS A 194 23.44 45.60 27.25
C LYS A 194 23.39 44.05 27.37
N PRO A 195 24.46 43.42 27.92
CA PRO A 195 24.91 42.08 27.57
C PRO A 195 24.48 40.96 28.53
N TYR A 196 24.66 39.72 28.06
CA TYR A 196 24.94 38.48 28.79
C TYR A 196 24.12 38.16 30.06
N ARG A 197 23.13 37.26 29.95
CA ARG A 197 22.75 36.37 31.07
C ARG A 197 21.98 35.13 30.63
N LYS A 198 22.63 33.98 30.85
CA LYS A 198 22.11 32.66 31.24
C LYS A 198 20.83 32.17 30.55
N GLN A 199 21.00 31.17 29.68
CA GLN A 199 19.95 30.20 29.41
C GLN A 199 19.66 29.37 30.68
N PRO A 200 18.38 29.12 31.01
CA PRO A 200 17.99 27.95 31.76
C PRO A 200 17.27 26.94 30.86
N GLY A 201 17.49 25.66 31.13
CA GLY A 201 16.59 24.60 30.69
C GLY A 201 17.13 23.64 29.64
N ARG A 202 18.30 23.07 29.91
CA ARG A 202 18.71 21.76 29.39
C ARG A 202 17.68 20.73 29.86
N TRP A 203 17.02 20.04 28.93
CA TRP A 203 16.24 18.84 29.26
C TRP A 203 17.23 17.69 29.46
N ASP A 204 17.48 17.36 30.73
CA ASP A 204 18.29 16.19 31.10
C ASP A 204 17.44 14.93 30.89
N TYR A 205 17.68 14.22 29.80
CA TYR A 205 17.26 12.82 29.68
C TYR A 205 18.13 12.01 30.62
N ARG A 206 17.52 11.48 31.68
CA ARG A 206 18.17 10.63 32.67
C ARG A 206 18.22 9.21 32.08
N ASP A 207 19.41 8.82 31.64
CA ASP A 207 19.76 7.44 31.31
C ASP A 207 20.14 6.69 32.60
N PRO A 208 19.53 5.55 32.94
CA PRO A 208 20.06 4.68 33.99
C PRO A 208 21.20 3.82 33.43
N THR A 209 22.42 4.27 33.70
CA THR A 209 23.63 3.47 34.04
C THR A 209 23.69 2.05 33.46
N SER A 210 24.48 1.79 32.41
CA SER A 210 25.95 1.58 32.42
C SER A 210 26.40 0.30 33.12
N ASN A 211 26.96 -0.61 32.32
CA ASN A 211 28.20 -1.40 32.52
C ASN A 211 28.11 -2.62 31.59
N ASP A 212 29.04 -3.05 30.76
CA ASP A 212 30.45 -2.77 30.43
C ASP A 212 30.59 -3.37 29.00
N GLY A 213 31.48 -3.03 28.07
CA GLY A 213 32.69 -2.25 28.02
C GLY A 213 33.42 -2.63 26.72
N VAL A 214 34.01 -1.62 26.06
CA VAL A 214 35.31 -1.69 25.40
C VAL A 214 35.46 -2.60 24.15
N SER A 215 35.48 -2.00 22.94
CA SER A 215 36.72 -1.85 22.14
C SER A 215 36.50 -1.40 20.68
N LYS A 216 37.12 -0.26 20.37
CA LYS A 216 37.96 0.05 19.19
C LYS A 216 37.41 -0.16 17.76
N ALA A 217 37.17 1.00 17.15
CA ALA A 217 37.58 1.40 15.80
C ALA A 217 38.56 0.47 15.07
N VAL A 218 38.20 0.07 13.85
CA VAL A 218 39.13 -0.01 12.71
C VAL A 218 38.37 0.35 11.43
N LEU A 219 38.58 1.58 10.99
CA LEU A 219 38.38 2.04 9.61
C LEU A 219 39.47 1.36 8.75
N ARG A 220 39.11 0.39 7.92
CA ARG A 220 40.02 -0.17 6.89
C ARG A 220 39.72 0.48 5.55
N LYS A 221 40.64 1.36 5.14
CA LYS A 221 40.97 1.66 3.75
C LYS A 221 41.49 0.38 3.09
N ILE A 222 41.06 0.12 1.85
CA ILE A 222 41.78 -0.75 0.92
C ILE A 222 42.31 0.17 -0.20
N PRO A 223 43.63 0.21 -0.45
CA PRO A 223 44.25 0.85 -1.61
C PRO A 223 44.78 -0.16 -2.65
N GLY A 224 45.00 0.32 -3.89
CA GLY A 224 45.80 -0.31 -4.96
C GLY A 224 44.94 -0.98 -6.04
N ASP A 225 44.89 -0.54 -7.31
CA ASP A 225 45.98 -0.49 -8.34
C ASP A 225 46.50 -1.93 -8.60
N ASP A 226 46.60 -2.55 -9.77
CA ASP A 226 46.61 -2.23 -11.21
C ASP A 226 46.04 -3.49 -11.93
N GLU A 227 45.56 -3.45 -13.18
CA GLU A 227 46.33 -3.84 -14.36
C GLU A 227 45.48 -3.55 -15.61
N ALA A 228 46.15 -2.98 -16.61
CA ALA A 228 45.65 -2.71 -17.95
C ALA A 228 45.64 -4.00 -18.78
N GLU A 229 44.70 -4.12 -19.72
CA GLU A 229 45.00 -4.79 -20.99
C GLU A 229 44.29 -4.09 -22.16
N ASP A 230 45.14 -3.63 -23.07
CA ASP A 230 44.84 -3.13 -24.41
C ASP A 230 44.11 -4.18 -25.24
N THR A 231 43.11 -3.77 -26.01
CA THR A 231 43.10 -4.10 -27.44
C THR A 231 42.42 -2.99 -28.24
N ASP A 232 43.28 -2.35 -29.03
CA ASP A 232 43.06 -1.36 -30.05
C ASP A 232 42.75 -2.09 -31.38
N ILE A 233 41.59 -1.82 -32.01
CA ILE A 233 41.40 -2.05 -33.45
C ILE A 233 40.63 -0.88 -34.02
N SER A 234 41.36 -0.06 -34.76
CA SER A 234 40.89 1.04 -35.57
C SER A 234 40.83 0.66 -37.07
N GLN A 235 40.18 1.55 -37.82
CA GLN A 235 40.06 1.66 -39.30
C GLN A 235 38.84 0.94 -39.91
N GLY A 236 37.96 1.56 -40.68
CA GLY A 236 37.93 2.88 -41.30
C GLY A 236 37.42 2.75 -42.74
N ILE A 237 36.26 3.32 -43.07
CA ILE A 237 35.88 3.57 -44.48
C ILE A 237 35.18 4.94 -44.57
N VAL A 238 35.71 5.72 -45.52
CA VAL A 238 35.32 7.06 -45.96
C VAL A 238 34.20 6.94 -47.00
N GLY A 239 33.23 7.87 -47.00
CA GLY A 239 32.25 7.95 -48.07
C GLY A 239 31.27 9.11 -47.91
N ASP A 240 31.55 10.21 -48.62
CA ASP A 240 30.73 11.40 -48.77
C ASP A 240 29.31 11.16 -49.33
N ALA A 241 28.44 12.13 -49.05
CA ALA A 241 27.55 12.81 -50.00
C ALA A 241 26.01 12.61 -49.88
N ILE A 242 25.36 13.78 -49.81
CA ILE A 242 24.02 14.16 -50.32
C ILE A 242 22.84 13.96 -49.37
N GLY A 243 22.31 15.11 -48.92
CA GLY A 243 21.12 15.23 -48.13
C GLY A 243 19.83 14.91 -48.88
N VAL A 244 18.87 14.42 -48.10
CA VAL A 244 17.43 14.60 -48.32
C VAL A 244 16.87 14.84 -46.92
N GLY A 245 16.28 16.02 -46.73
CA GLY A 245 15.64 16.41 -45.48
C GLY A 245 14.65 15.35 -45.04
N ARG A 246 14.93 14.69 -43.92
CA ARG A 246 13.99 13.83 -43.23
C ARG A 246 13.47 14.63 -42.07
N SER A 247 12.26 15.12 -42.25
CA SER A 247 11.47 15.85 -41.26
C SER A 247 11.54 15.11 -39.94
N GLU A 248 12.30 15.67 -38.99
CA GLU A 248 12.18 15.38 -37.58
C GLU A 248 10.84 15.97 -37.11
N GLN A 249 9.74 15.36 -37.52
CA GLN A 249 8.53 15.40 -36.72
C GLN A 249 8.75 14.46 -35.55
N SER A 250 9.46 14.98 -34.55
CA SER A 250 9.27 14.56 -33.16
C SER A 250 7.81 14.86 -32.81
N ALA A 251 6.92 13.96 -33.23
CA ALA A 251 5.61 13.84 -32.62
C ALA A 251 5.86 13.13 -31.29
N ASP A 252 6.22 13.91 -30.28
CA ASP A 252 5.90 13.60 -28.89
C ASP A 252 4.37 13.66 -28.75
N ALA A 253 3.69 12.75 -29.47
CA ALA A 253 2.26 12.49 -29.33
C ALA A 253 2.15 11.65 -28.07
N GLY A 254 2.31 12.31 -26.91
CA GLY A 254 2.01 11.73 -25.62
C GLY A 254 0.61 11.14 -25.71
N VAL A 255 0.53 9.80 -25.67
CA VAL A 255 -0.75 9.11 -25.56
C VAL A 255 -1.35 9.59 -24.25
N ASP A 256 -2.43 10.36 -24.34
CA ASP A 256 -3.10 10.88 -23.16
C ASP A 256 -3.73 9.68 -22.45
N LEU A 257 -3.02 9.15 -21.45
CA LEU A 257 -3.44 7.97 -20.74
C LEU A 257 -4.68 8.33 -19.92
N VAL A 258 -5.75 7.60 -20.17
CA VAL A 258 -7.01 7.71 -19.43
C VAL A 258 -6.76 7.85 -17.93
N PRO A 259 -7.42 8.82 -17.26
CA PRO A 259 -7.32 9.01 -15.82
C PRO A 259 -7.59 7.70 -15.08
N GLN A 260 -6.62 7.26 -14.26
CA GLN A 260 -6.70 5.99 -13.53
C GLN A 260 -7.96 5.91 -12.66
N LYS A 261 -8.41 7.04 -12.12
CA LYS A 261 -9.60 7.15 -11.27
C LYS A 261 -10.89 6.73 -11.99
N GLU A 262 -11.09 7.17 -13.24
CA GLU A 262 -12.30 6.86 -14.02
C GLU A 262 -12.38 5.38 -14.38
N ALA A 263 -11.25 4.81 -14.83
CA ALA A 263 -11.17 3.37 -15.10
C ALA A 263 -11.39 2.53 -13.83
N THR A 264 -10.85 2.98 -12.69
CA THR A 264 -11.06 2.33 -11.39
C THR A 264 -12.53 2.33 -11.01
N GLU A 265 -13.21 3.47 -11.14
CA GLU A 265 -14.63 3.60 -10.81
C GLU A 265 -15.51 2.76 -11.75
N ALA A 266 -15.25 2.79 -13.06
CA ALA A 266 -16.00 2.02 -14.04
C ALA A 266 -15.88 0.51 -13.83
N VAL A 267 -14.67 0.01 -13.58
CA VAL A 267 -14.44 -1.42 -13.27
C VAL A 267 -15.11 -1.80 -11.95
N ARG A 268 -14.96 -0.97 -10.90
CA ARG A 268 -15.62 -1.22 -9.61
C ARG A 268 -17.14 -1.30 -9.77
N LYS A 269 -17.74 -0.33 -10.46
CA LYS A 269 -19.19 -0.28 -10.72
C LYS A 269 -19.66 -1.46 -11.56
N ALA A 270 -18.90 -1.86 -12.57
CA ALA A 270 -19.21 -3.05 -13.38
C ALA A 270 -19.20 -4.30 -12.49
N MET A 271 -18.14 -4.53 -11.72
CA MET A 271 -18.06 -5.70 -10.82
C MET A 271 -19.18 -5.72 -9.77
N GLU A 272 -19.54 -4.59 -9.18
CA GLU A 272 -20.66 -4.46 -8.24
C GLU A 272 -22.01 -4.74 -8.90
N ALA A 273 -22.26 -4.17 -10.09
CA ALA A 273 -23.51 -4.36 -10.81
C ALA A 273 -23.75 -5.83 -11.18
N PHE A 274 -22.69 -6.55 -11.54
CA PHE A 274 -22.81 -7.97 -11.85
C PHE A 274 -22.87 -8.88 -10.62
N ALA A 275 -22.24 -8.51 -9.49
CA ALA A 275 -22.37 -9.26 -8.24
C ALA A 275 -23.84 -9.37 -7.81
N LEU A 276 -24.64 -8.31 -8.03
CA LEU A 276 -26.09 -8.28 -7.78
C LEU A 276 -26.92 -9.16 -8.72
N LEU A 277 -26.36 -9.58 -9.86
CA LEU A 277 -27.06 -10.45 -10.83
C LEU A 277 -26.77 -11.94 -10.61
N SER A 278 -25.73 -12.26 -9.82
CA SER A 278 -25.31 -13.62 -9.51
C SER A 278 -25.91 -14.21 -8.22
N THR A 279 -26.70 -13.42 -7.49
CA THR A 279 -27.49 -13.86 -6.31
C THR A 279 -28.89 -14.29 -6.73
#